data_AF-A0A223AVM7-F1
#
_entry.id   AF-A0A223AVM7-F1
#
_cell.length_a   1.000
_cell.length_b   1.000
_cell.length_c   1.000
_cell.angle_alpha   90.00
_cell.angle_beta   90.00
_cell.angle_gamma   90.00
#
_symmetry.space_group_name_H-M   'P 1'
#
loop_
_entity.id
_entity.type
_entity.pdbx_description
1 polymer ?
#
loop_
_entity_poly.entity_id
_entity_poly.type
_entity_poly.pdbx_seq_one_letter_code
_entity_poly.pdbx_strand_id
1 'polypeptide(L)'
;MIEFISFYFTLILILVIIVYQIVISFFELCILTAFLNIKTYKYIKLLKILEAIIIGVIFFSNIYKKLLFILLFLIYFIILIYDLYEERVSDKDFSIYTLFIFIDFFLTFFLFLFAKN
;
A
#
# COMPACT_ATOMS: atom_id res chain seq x y z
N MET A 1 -5.94 8.07 -34.16
CA MET A 1 -5.12 9.17 -33.58
C MET A 1 -5.44 9.41 -32.11
N ILE A 2 -6.72 9.55 -31.73
CA ILE A 2 -7.17 9.71 -30.34
C ILE A 2 -6.78 8.51 -29.46
N GLU A 3 -6.94 7.27 -29.94
CA GLU A 3 -6.53 6.06 -29.21
C GLU A 3 -5.02 5.97 -28.99
N PHE A 4 -4.22 6.45 -29.95
CA PHE A 4 -2.76 6.49 -29.84
C PHE A 4 -2.31 7.49 -28.76
N ILE A 5 -2.91 8.68 -28.72
CA ILE A 5 -2.65 9.70 -27.70
C ILE A 5 -3.10 9.19 -26.31
N SER A 6 -4.26 8.54 -26.24
CA SER A 6 -4.77 7.90 -25.02
C SER A 6 -3.83 6.82 -24.49
N PHE A 7 -3.20 6.03 -25.38
CA PHE A 7 -2.25 4.99 -25.01
C PHE A 7 -0.97 5.57 -24.37
N TYR A 8 -0.35 6.57 -25.01
CA TYR A 8 0.83 7.24 -24.45
C TYR A 8 0.52 7.96 -23.13
N PHE A 9 -0.64 8.59 -23.02
CA PHE A 9 -1.08 9.24 -21.78
C PHE A 9 -1.22 8.24 -20.63
N THR A 10 -1.85 7.09 -20.90
CA THR A 10 -1.97 6.00 -19.91
C THR A 10 -0.61 5.47 -19.47
N LEU A 11 0.33 5.31 -20.41
CA LEU A 11 1.68 4.81 -20.14
C LEU A 11 2.50 5.78 -19.28
N ILE A 12 2.40 7.08 -19.57
CA ILE A 12 3.01 8.15 -18.75
C ILE A 12 2.42 8.16 -17.34
N LEU A 13 1.10 8.00 -17.21
CA LEU A 13 0.41 8.00 -15.93
C LEU A 13 0.83 6.79 -15.07
N ILE A 14 0.98 5.61 -15.67
CA ILE A 14 1.54 4.42 -15.01
C ILE A 14 2.97 4.67 -14.54
N LEU A 15 3.82 5.28 -15.37
CA LEU A 15 5.20 5.60 -15.01
C LEU A 15 5.25 6.54 -13.79
N VAL A 16 4.42 7.58 -13.78
CA VAL A 16 4.33 8.53 -12.66
C VAL A 16 3.89 7.84 -11.37
N ILE A 17 2.89 6.95 -11.44
CA ILE A 17 2.42 6.18 -10.27
C ILE A 17 3.54 5.28 -9.73
N ILE A 18 4.24 4.55 -10.61
CA ILE A 18 5.35 3.68 -10.19
C ILE A 18 6.46 4.48 -9.50
N VAL A 19 6.89 5.60 -10.10
CA VAL A 19 7.93 6.47 -9.53
C VAL A 19 7.48 7.03 -8.18
N TYR A 20 6.22 7.49 -8.09
CA TYR A 20 5.66 7.99 -6.84
C TYR A 20 5.64 6.92 -5.73
N GLN A 21 5.24 5.68 -6.07
CA GLN A 21 5.24 4.55 -5.14
C GLN A 21 6.64 4.27 -4.59
N ILE A 22 7.66 4.29 -5.47
CA ILE A 22 9.06 4.04 -5.09
C ILE A 22 9.55 5.14 -4.14
N VAL A 23 9.21 6.40 -4.42
CA VAL A 23 9.61 7.54 -3.58
C VAL A 23 8.97 7.49 -2.20
N ILE A 24 7.65 7.24 -2.12
CA ILE A 24 6.97 7.04 -0.84
C ILE A 24 7.64 5.90 -0.08
N SER A 25 7.77 4.75 -0.74
CA SER A 25 8.39 3.56 -0.18
C SER A 25 9.76 3.81 0.45
N PHE A 26 10.60 4.62 -0.21
CA PHE A 26 11.91 4.99 0.30
C PHE A 26 11.80 5.88 1.54
N PHE A 27 10.88 6.86 1.51
CA PHE A 27 10.60 7.73 2.66
C PHE A 27 10.13 6.96 3.89
N GLU A 28 9.22 6.00 3.72
CA GLU A 28 8.74 5.15 4.82
C GLU A 28 9.88 4.37 5.45
N LEU A 29 10.73 3.76 4.62
CA LEU A 29 11.91 3.01 5.09
C LEU A 29 12.86 3.94 5.86
N CYS A 30 13.09 5.17 5.37
CA CYS A 30 13.90 6.16 6.08
C CYS A 30 13.27 6.54 7.43
N ILE A 31 11.96 6.75 7.51
CA ILE A 31 11.27 7.07 8.77
C ILE A 31 11.40 5.90 9.76
N LEU A 32 11.16 4.68 9.29
CA LEU A 32 11.18 3.48 10.13
C LEU A 32 12.58 3.19 10.69
N THR A 33 13.62 3.41 9.89
CA THR A 33 15.01 3.15 10.27
C THR A 33 15.65 4.31 11.04
N ALA A 34 15.53 5.53 10.53
CA ALA A 34 16.24 6.68 11.08
C ALA A 34 15.49 7.33 12.25
N PHE A 35 14.16 7.37 12.23
CA PHE A 35 13.37 8.03 13.27
C PHE A 35 12.81 7.05 14.32
N LEU A 36 12.39 5.86 13.89
CA LEU A 36 11.67 4.92 14.75
C LEU A 36 12.53 3.74 15.21
N ASN A 37 13.74 3.59 14.67
CA ASN A 37 14.75 2.60 15.06
C ASN A 37 14.23 1.14 14.99
N ILE A 38 13.29 0.88 14.09
CA ILE A 38 12.68 -0.43 13.88
C ILE A 38 13.67 -1.32 13.14
N LYS A 39 13.97 -2.50 13.72
CA LYS A 39 14.94 -3.44 13.17
C LYS A 39 14.34 -4.44 12.18
N THR A 40 13.03 -4.67 12.22
CA THR A 40 12.36 -5.72 11.44
C THR A 40 11.54 -5.12 10.29
N TYR A 41 11.83 -5.50 9.05
CA TYR A 41 11.10 -5.01 7.86
C TYR A 41 10.04 -5.98 7.36
N LYS A 42 9.80 -7.09 8.08
CA LYS A 42 8.91 -8.18 7.65
C LYS A 42 7.52 -7.65 7.27
N TYR A 43 6.95 -6.83 8.14
CA TYR A 43 5.61 -6.26 7.99
C TYR A 43 5.57 -5.24 6.85
N ILE A 44 6.48 -4.28 6.84
CA ILE A 44 6.59 -3.26 5.77
C ILE A 44 6.74 -3.90 4.38
N LYS A 45 7.54 -4.97 4.27
CA LYS A 45 7.70 -5.71 3.01
C LYS A 45 6.41 -6.38 2.57
N LEU A 46 5.66 -6.94 3.51
CA LEU A 46 4.37 -7.59 3.24
C LEU A 46 3.31 -6.54 2.85
N LEU A 47 3.35 -5.37 3.47
CA LEU A 47 2.46 -4.23 3.16
C LEU A 47 2.69 -3.72 1.74
N LYS A 48 3.95 -3.58 1.32
CA LYS A 48 4.30 -3.14 -0.05
C LYS A 48 3.95 -4.16 -1.13
N ILE A 49 4.07 -5.45 -0.83
CA ILE A 49 3.59 -6.50 -1.74
C ILE A 49 2.06 -6.38 -1.90
N LEU A 50 1.36 -6.12 -0.80
CA LEU A 50 -0.08 -5.87 -0.83
C LEU A 50 -0.41 -4.69 -1.74
N GLU A 51 0.25 -3.54 -1.54
CA GLU A 51 0.04 -2.34 -2.37
C GLU A 51 0.29 -2.61 -3.85
N ALA A 52 1.39 -3.28 -4.20
CA ALA A 52 1.70 -3.64 -5.58
C ALA A 52 0.59 -4.48 -6.24
N ILE A 53 0.05 -5.47 -5.51
CA ILE A 53 -1.08 -6.28 -5.96
C ILE A 53 -2.31 -5.40 -6.17
N ILE A 54 -2.59 -4.49 -5.24
CA ILE A 54 -3.76 -3.61 -5.28
C ILE A 54 -3.69 -2.64 -6.47
N ILE A 55 -2.54 -2.03 -6.72
CA ILE A 55 -2.33 -1.13 -7.87
C ILE A 55 -2.53 -1.89 -9.17
N GLY A 56 -1.91 -3.07 -9.31
CA GLY A 56 -2.10 -3.93 -10.48
C GLY A 56 -3.56 -4.31 -10.70
N VAL A 57 -4.30 -4.54 -9.61
CA VAL A 57 -5.73 -4.83 -9.64
C VAL A 57 -6.55 -3.59 -10.05
N ILE A 58 -6.22 -2.38 -9.59
CA ILE A 58 -6.93 -1.12 -9.93
C ILE A 58 -6.96 -0.86 -11.44
N PHE A 59 -5.86 -1.12 -12.17
CA PHE A 59 -5.78 -0.85 -13.62
C PHE A 59 -6.69 -1.72 -14.50
N PHE A 60 -7.17 -2.87 -14.01
CA PHE A 60 -7.98 -3.82 -14.81
C PHE A 60 -9.51 -3.70 -14.59
N SER A 61 -10.02 -2.51 -14.27
CA SER A 61 -11.46 -2.11 -14.25
C SER A 61 -12.49 -3.21 -13.89
N ASN A 62 -12.76 -3.46 -12.60
CA ASN A 62 -14.01 -4.13 -12.21
C ASN A 62 -14.43 -3.86 -10.75
N ILE A 63 -15.74 -3.82 -10.48
CA ILE A 63 -16.35 -3.47 -9.18
C ILE A 63 -15.98 -4.42 -8.03
N TYR A 64 -15.70 -5.70 -8.34
CA TYR A 64 -15.32 -6.73 -7.37
C TYR A 64 -13.99 -6.47 -6.63
N LYS A 65 -13.23 -5.46 -7.06
CA LYS A 65 -11.86 -5.17 -6.59
C LYS A 65 -11.80 -4.32 -5.32
N LYS A 66 -12.82 -3.48 -5.07
CA LYS A 66 -12.96 -2.76 -3.79
C LYS A 66 -13.05 -3.72 -2.62
N LEU A 67 -13.81 -4.79 -2.81
CA LEU A 67 -14.06 -5.79 -1.79
C LEU A 67 -12.80 -6.62 -1.53
N LEU A 68 -12.07 -6.99 -2.60
CA LEU A 68 -10.77 -7.66 -2.51
C LEU A 68 -9.74 -6.82 -1.74
N PHE A 69 -9.65 -5.51 -2.01
CA PHE A 69 -8.75 -4.58 -1.31
C PHE A 69 -9.01 -4.56 0.20
N ILE A 70 -10.27 -4.39 0.60
CA ILE A 70 -10.67 -4.37 2.01
C ILE A 70 -10.35 -5.71 2.68
N LEU A 71 -10.56 -6.83 1.99
CA LEU A 71 -10.27 -8.17 2.50
C LEU A 71 -8.77 -8.40 2.71
N LEU A 72 -7.94 -8.03 1.74
CA LEU A 72 -6.48 -8.09 1.82
C LEU A 72 -5.95 -7.27 3.01
N PHE A 73 -6.52 -6.09 3.20
CA PHE A 73 -6.18 -5.22 4.32
C PHE A 73 -6.56 -5.82 5.68
N LEU A 74 -7.76 -6.40 5.78
CA LEU A 74 -8.23 -7.09 6.98
C LEU A 74 -7.33 -8.30 7.33
N ILE A 75 -6.95 -9.10 6.34
CA ILE A 75 -6.03 -10.24 6.55
C ILE A 75 -4.70 -9.74 7.11
N TYR A 76 -4.14 -8.68 6.53
CA TYR A 76 -2.92 -8.07 7.02
C TYR A 76 -3.06 -7.63 8.48
N PHE A 77 -4.17 -6.96 8.81
CA PHE A 77 -4.42 -6.47 10.16
C PHE A 77 -4.58 -7.60 11.18
N ILE A 78 -5.24 -8.70 10.79
CA ILE A 78 -5.36 -9.91 11.63
C ILE A 78 -3.99 -10.52 11.90
N ILE A 79 -3.11 -10.62 10.89
CA ILE A 79 -1.74 -11.14 11.06
C ILE A 79 -0.95 -10.26 12.04
N LEU A 80 -1.12 -8.94 11.98
CA LEU A 80 -0.44 -8.02 12.89
C LEU A 80 -0.93 -8.19 14.34
N ILE A 81 -2.24 -8.34 14.55
CA ILE A 81 -2.81 -8.62 15.87
C ILE A 81 -2.33 -9.97 16.40
N TYR A 82 -2.26 -10.99 15.54
CA TYR A 82 -1.77 -12.31 15.91
C TYR A 82 -0.30 -12.27 16.36
N ASP A 83 0.56 -11.57 15.61
CA ASP A 83 1.97 -11.44 15.96
C ASP A 83 2.20 -10.54 17.21
N LEU A 84 1.26 -9.62 17.53
CA LEU A 84 1.24 -8.92 18.83
C LEU A 84 0.88 -9.88 19.97
N TYR A 85 -0.14 -10.72 19.76
CA TYR A 85 -0.59 -11.71 20.77
C TYR A 85 0.50 -12.74 21.08
N GLU A 86 1.29 -13.17 20.09
CA GLU A 86 2.44 -14.04 20.30
C GLU A 86 3.70 -13.31 20.79
N GLU A 87 3.60 -12.03 21.17
CA GLU A 87 4.72 -11.19 21.64
C GLU A 87 5.90 -11.10 20.65
N ARG A 88 5.67 -11.40 19.36
CA ARG A 88 6.68 -11.29 18.29
C ARG A 88 6.93 -9.83 17.88
N VAL A 89 6.03 -8.93 18.25
CA VAL A 89 6.06 -7.50 17.97
C VAL A 89 5.80 -6.74 19.27
N SER A 90 6.58 -5.70 19.54
CA SER A 90 6.37 -4.85 20.74
C SER A 90 5.15 -3.93 20.56
N ASP A 91 4.54 -3.48 21.66
CA ASP A 91 3.41 -2.53 21.61
C ASP A 91 3.74 -1.24 20.82
N LYS A 92 4.99 -0.79 20.92
CA LYS A 92 5.50 0.38 20.17
C LYS A 92 5.54 0.08 18.67
N ASP A 93 6.13 -1.04 18.28
CA ASP A 93 6.24 -1.43 16.88
C ASP A 93 4.86 -1.72 16.28
N PHE A 94 3.97 -2.35 17.04
CA PHE A 94 2.59 -2.59 16.65
C PHE A 94 1.83 -1.28 16.37
N SER A 95 1.99 -0.28 17.24
CA SER A 95 1.37 1.03 17.06
C SER A 95 1.86 1.70 15.78
N ILE A 96 3.17 1.60 15.48
CA ILE A 96 3.78 2.16 14.27
C ILE A 96 3.27 1.43 13.03
N TYR A 97 3.33 0.10 13.00
CA TYR A 97 2.84 -0.68 11.86
C TYR A 97 1.36 -0.43 11.60
N THR A 98 0.54 -0.38 12.64
CA THR A 98 -0.88 -0.03 12.55
C THR A 98 -1.08 1.33 11.90
N LEU A 99 -0.31 2.34 12.31
CA LEU A 99 -0.41 3.70 11.77
C LEU A 99 -0.05 3.73 10.27
N PHE A 100 1.03 3.06 9.87
CA PHE A 100 1.42 2.92 8.46
C PHE A 100 0.33 2.24 7.61
N ILE A 101 -0.16 1.10 8.09
CA ILE A 101 -1.27 0.35 7.49
C ILE A 101 -2.48 1.27 7.25
N PHE A 102 -2.89 2.05 8.24
CA PHE A 102 -4.01 2.99 8.07
C PHE A 102 -3.71 4.10 7.06
N ILE A 103 -2.52 4.68 7.05
CA ILE A 103 -2.13 5.71 6.06
C ILE A 103 -2.26 5.14 4.64
N ASP A 104 -1.68 3.96 4.38
CA ASP A 104 -1.69 3.33 3.06
C ASP A 104 -3.11 2.98 2.61
N PHE A 105 -3.94 2.52 3.56
CA PHE A 105 -5.36 2.27 3.30
C PHE A 105 -6.08 3.52 2.83
N PHE A 106 -5.94 4.62 3.56
CA PHE A 106 -6.60 5.87 3.22
C PHE A 106 -6.09 6.40 1.88
N LEU A 107 -4.77 6.41 1.66
CA LEU A 107 -4.17 6.89 0.42
C LEU A 107 -4.70 6.11 -0.78
N THR A 108 -4.70 4.78 -0.68
CA THR A 108 -5.17 3.88 -1.74
C THR A 108 -6.68 3.98 -1.94
N PHE A 109 -7.46 4.12 -0.86
CA PHE A 109 -8.90 4.31 -0.93
C PHE A 109 -9.27 5.63 -1.63
N PHE A 110 -8.56 6.72 -1.31
CA PHE A 110 -8.72 7.99 -2.01
C PHE A 110 -8.41 7.86 -3.50
N LEU A 111 -7.31 7.19 -3.85
CA LEU A 111 -6.93 6.91 -5.24
C LEU A 111 -8.04 6.16 -5.98
N PHE A 112 -8.66 5.17 -5.33
CA PHE A 112 -9.81 4.45 -5.88
C PHE A 112 -11.04 5.34 -6.09
N LEU A 113 -11.28 6.29 -5.18
CA LEU A 113 -12.40 7.22 -5.24
C LEU A 113 -12.26 8.20 -6.42
N PHE A 114 -11.03 8.68 -6.67
CA PHE A 114 -10.71 9.57 -7.79
C PHE A 114 -10.61 8.84 -9.14
N ALA A 115 -10.19 7.58 -9.17
CA ALA A 115 -10.06 6.80 -10.41
C ALA A 115 -11.41 6.44 -11.08
N LYS A 116 -12.55 6.74 -10.44
CA LYS A 116 -13.90 6.41 -10.95
C LYS A 116 -14.66 7.63 -11.52
N ASN A 117 -14.06 8.83 -11.49
CA ASN A 117 -14.52 10.03 -12.20
C ASN A 117 -13.65 10.29 -13.43
#